data_AF-A0A9E5Q0P0-F1
#
_entry.id   AF-A0A9E5Q0P0-F1
#
_cell.length_a   1.000
_cell.length_b   1.000
_cell.length_c   1.000
_cell.angle_alpha   90.00
_cell.angle_beta   90.00
_cell.angle_gamma   90.00
#
_symmetry.space_group_name_H-M   'P 1'
#
loop_
_entity.id
_entity.type
_entity.pdbx_description
1 polymer ?
#
loop_
_entity_poly.entity_id
_entity_poly.type
_entity_poly.pdbx_seq_one_letter_code
_entity_poly.pdbx_strand_id
1 'polypeptide(L)'
;APVAEAPRVPEERVESVARVLRSGEPTVILMAGRVLREASLAVAGDIAAASGARLLAQMSNARLQRGAGRVTVERVPYPVDQALAMLEGVRHMVLVGAKAPV
;
A
#
# COMPACT_ATOMS: atom_id res chain seq x y z
N ALA A 1 17.28 5.49 26.51
CA ALA A 1 15.89 5.64 26.98
C ALA A 1 15.00 4.65 26.22
N PRO A 2 13.99 4.03 26.83
CA PRO A 2 13.06 3.16 26.10
C PRO A 2 12.32 3.97 25.04
N VAL A 3 12.20 3.42 23.83
CA VAL A 3 11.45 4.03 22.74
C VAL A 3 9.96 3.91 23.08
N ALA A 4 9.23 5.02 23.07
CA ALA A 4 7.80 5.02 23.32
C ALA A 4 7.09 4.05 22.34
N GLU A 5 6.14 3.26 22.87
CA GLU A 5 5.37 2.32 22.05
C GLU A 5 4.62 3.09 20.95
N ALA A 6 4.67 2.57 19.73
CA ALA A 6 3.96 3.19 18.62
C ALA A 6 2.44 3.15 18.88
N PRO A 7 1.70 4.20 18.55
CA PRO A 7 0.26 4.21 18.74
C PRO A 7 -0.38 3.07 17.94
N ARG A 8 -1.26 2.30 18.60
CA ARG A 8 -2.04 1.25 17.95
C ARG A 8 -3.13 1.86 17.08
N VAL A 9 -3.34 1.26 15.92
CA VAL A 9 -4.48 1.59 15.06
C VAL A 9 -5.76 1.09 15.76
N PRO A 10 -6.85 1.89 15.83
CA PRO A 10 -8.12 1.42 16.37
C PRO A 10 -8.64 0.19 15.61
N GLU A 11 -9.17 -0.80 16.35
CA GLU A 11 -9.64 -2.08 15.78
C GLU A 11 -10.69 -1.86 14.68
N GLU A 12 -11.62 -0.93 14.89
CA GLU A 12 -12.67 -0.57 13.93
C GLU A 12 -12.10 -0.16 12.55
N ARG A 13 -10.93 0.48 12.53
CA ARG A 13 -10.27 0.86 11.27
C ARG A 13 -9.67 -0.36 10.58
N VAL A 14 -9.09 -1.29 11.34
CA VAL A 14 -8.58 -2.56 10.83
C VAL A 14 -9.73 -3.37 10.23
N GLU A 15 -10.84 -3.51 10.96
CA GLU A 15 -12.04 -4.22 10.50
C GLU A 15 -12.64 -3.61 9.24
N SER A 16 -12.72 -2.28 9.16
CA SER A 16 -13.23 -1.55 7.99
C SER A 16 -12.39 -1.83 6.74
N VAL A 17 -11.06 -1.70 6.84
CA VAL A 17 -10.14 -2.01 5.74
C VAL A 17 -10.21 -3.49 5.37
N ALA A 18 -10.28 -4.37 6.35
CA ALA A 18 -10.37 -5.80 6.11
C ALA A 18 -11.69 -6.18 5.41
N ARG A 19 -12.80 -5.49 5.69
CA ARG A 19 -14.06 -5.65 4.95
C ARG A 19 -13.92 -5.25 3.48
N VAL A 20 -13.25 -4.12 3.20
CA VAL A 20 -12.95 -3.68 1.84
C VAL A 20 -12.08 -4.70 1.10
N LEU A 21 -10.99 -5.16 1.72
CA LEU A 21 -10.09 -6.14 1.09
C LEU A 21 -10.77 -7.48 0.83
N ARG A 22 -11.77 -7.86 1.63
CA ARG A 22 -12.56 -9.09 1.45
C ARG A 22 -13.77 -8.93 0.52
N SER A 23 -14.12 -7.72 0.08
CA SER A 23 -15.29 -7.51 -0.77
C SER A 23 -15.10 -8.01 -2.20
N GLY A 24 -13.85 -8.20 -2.62
CA GLY A 24 -13.49 -8.53 -4.01
C GLY A 24 -13.54 -7.32 -4.95
N GLU A 25 -13.89 -6.13 -4.46
CA GLU A 25 -13.86 -4.92 -5.28
C GLU A 25 -12.41 -4.50 -5.60
N PRO A 26 -12.14 -3.96 -6.80
CA PRO A 26 -10.81 -3.51 -7.19
C PRO A 26 -10.21 -2.53 -6.17
N THR A 27 -9.16 -2.98 -5.48
CA THR A 27 -8.54 -2.24 -4.38
C THR A 27 -7.04 -2.04 -4.63
N VAL A 28 -6.57 -0.83 -4.36
CA VAL A 28 -5.14 -0.49 -4.33
C VAL A 28 -4.69 -0.21 -2.90
N ILE A 29 -3.53 -0.75 -2.51
CA ILE A 29 -2.79 -0.31 -1.33
C ILE A 29 -1.67 0.61 -1.81
N LEU A 30 -1.84 1.92 -1.57
CA LEU A 30 -0.85 2.94 -1.92
C LEU A 30 0.11 3.15 -0.73
N MET A 31 1.38 2.83 -0.94
CA MET A 31 2.38 2.75 0.11
C MET A 31 3.47 3.81 -0.07
N ALA A 32 3.96 4.36 1.04
CA ALA A 32 5.13 5.21 1.05
C ALA A 32 5.96 5.07 2.33
N GLY A 33 7.20 5.55 2.27
CA GLY A 33 8.08 5.61 3.44
C GLY A 33 8.56 4.25 3.93
N ARG A 34 8.46 3.98 5.24
CA ARG A 34 9.05 2.77 5.85
C ARG A 34 8.36 1.47 5.45
N VAL A 35 7.12 1.54 4.95
CA VAL A 35 6.36 0.38 4.46
C VAL A 35 7.06 -0.31 3.29
N LEU A 36 7.83 0.45 2.51
CA LEU A 36 8.60 -0.04 1.36
C LEU A 36 9.92 -0.72 1.75
N ARG A 37 10.04 -1.15 3.02
CA ARG A 37 11.17 -1.93 3.55
C ARG A 37 10.74 -3.37 3.78
N GLU A 38 11.70 -4.28 3.71
CA GLU A 38 11.55 -5.74 3.66
C GLU A 38 10.41 -6.32 4.49
N ALA A 39 10.46 -6.14 5.82
CA ALA A 39 9.50 -6.78 6.72
C ALA A 39 8.07 -6.31 6.46
N SER A 40 7.86 -4.99 6.30
CA SER A 40 6.54 -4.44 6.01
C SER A 40 6.08 -4.75 4.59
N LEU A 41 7.01 -4.80 3.64
CA LEU A 41 6.73 -5.12 2.25
C LEU A 41 6.33 -6.58 2.06
N ALA A 42 6.93 -7.50 2.83
CA ALA A 42 6.54 -8.90 2.88
C ALA A 42 5.09 -9.05 3.37
N VAL A 43 4.74 -8.40 4.49
CA VAL A 43 3.36 -8.39 5.01
C VAL A 43 2.37 -7.80 4.01
N ALA A 44 2.74 -6.71 3.31
CA ALA A 44 1.90 -6.14 2.25
C ALA A 44 1.71 -7.14 1.09
N GLY A 45 2.75 -7.91 0.75
CA GLY A 45 2.67 -9.00 -0.22
C GLY A 45 1.70 -10.11 0.20
N ASP A 46 1.76 -10.54 1.46
CA ASP A 46 0.84 -11.56 2.00
C ASP A 46 -0.61 -11.08 1.93
N ILE A 47 -0.86 -9.82 2.28
CA ILE A 47 -2.19 -9.20 2.17
C ILE A 47 -2.65 -9.16 0.71
N ALA A 48 -1.78 -8.70 -0.20
CA ALA A 48 -2.09 -8.63 -1.62
C ALA A 48 -2.38 -10.01 -2.22
N ALA A 49 -1.61 -11.03 -1.84
CA ALA A 49 -1.81 -12.40 -2.28
C ALA A 49 -3.15 -12.97 -1.76
N ALA A 50 -3.52 -12.65 -0.51
CA ALA A 50 -4.76 -13.12 0.09
C ALA A 50 -6.01 -12.38 -0.42
N SER A 51 -5.90 -11.09 -0.77
CA SER A 51 -7.04 -10.24 -1.10
C SER A 51 -7.17 -9.88 -2.58
N GLY A 52 -6.15 -10.12 -3.40
CA GLY A 52 -6.07 -9.65 -4.78
C GLY A 52 -5.86 -8.13 -4.92
N ALA A 53 -5.52 -7.43 -3.83
CA ALA A 53 -5.27 -6.00 -3.88
C ALA A 53 -3.96 -5.69 -4.62
N ARG A 54 -3.96 -4.62 -5.41
CA ARG A 54 -2.76 -4.14 -6.11
C ARG A 54 -1.89 -3.33 -5.14
N LEU A 55 -0.58 -3.57 -5.17
CA LEU A 55 0.39 -2.80 -4.40
C LEU A 55 1.01 -1.72 -5.28
N LEU A 56 0.85 -0.47 -4.90
CA LEU A 56 1.49 0.66 -5.56
C LEU A 56 2.31 1.46 -4.56
N ALA A 57 3.48 1.94 -4.99
CA ALA A 57 4.26 2.91 -4.27
C ALA A 57 3.93 4.32 -4.77
N GLN A 58 3.87 5.28 -3.84
CA GLN A 58 3.82 6.70 -4.21
C GLN A 58 4.96 7.05 -5.19
N MET A 59 4.75 8.00 -6.10
CA MET A 59 5.74 8.35 -7.14
C MET A 59 7.13 8.61 -6.53
N SER A 60 7.21 9.45 -5.51
CA SER A 60 8.45 9.80 -4.81
C SER A 60 8.56 9.09 -3.46
N ASN A 61 9.65 8.35 -3.28
CA ASN A 61 9.99 7.63 -2.05
C ASN A 61 11.50 7.68 -1.81
N ALA A 62 11.91 7.92 -0.57
CA ALA A 62 13.33 7.96 -0.19
C ALA A 62 14.03 6.59 -0.37
N ARG A 63 13.29 5.49 -0.20
CA ARG A 63 13.80 4.12 -0.37
C ARG A 63 12.67 3.17 -0.74
N LEU A 64 12.93 2.30 -1.72
CA LEU A 64 12.13 1.13 -2.06
C LEU A 64 13.09 -0.06 -2.13
N GLN A 65 12.94 -1.02 -1.22
CA GLN A 65 13.76 -2.24 -1.25
C GLN A 65 13.24 -3.18 -2.33
N ARG A 66 14.15 -3.71 -3.15
CA ARG A 66 13.88 -4.58 -4.31
C ARG A 66 14.96 -5.65 -4.43
N GLY A 67 14.67 -6.72 -5.18
CA GLY A 67 15.60 -7.83 -5.43
C GLY A 67 14.87 -9.16 -5.50
N ALA A 68 15.58 -10.22 -5.88
CA ALA A 68 15.04 -11.57 -5.92
C ALA A 68 14.44 -11.97 -4.55
N GLY A 69 13.29 -12.65 -4.58
CA GLY A 69 12.59 -13.11 -3.38
C GLY A 69 11.81 -12.02 -2.62
N ARG A 70 11.79 -10.78 -3.12
CA ARG A 70 11.03 -9.67 -2.51
C ARG A 70 9.79 -9.36 -3.33
N VAL A 71 8.76 -8.87 -2.64
CA VAL A 71 7.53 -8.38 -3.25
C VAL A 71 7.85 -7.22 -4.18
N THR A 72 7.44 -7.33 -5.44
CA THR A 72 7.59 -6.28 -6.45
C THR A 72 6.47 -5.26 -6.28
N VAL A 73 6.83 -3.98 -6.29
CA VAL A 73 5.87 -2.87 -6.18
C VAL A 73 6.15 -1.86 -7.29
N GLU A 74 5.12 -1.58 -8.09
CA GLU A 74 5.17 -0.54 -9.11
C GLU A 74 4.99 0.85 -8.49
N ARG A 75 5.50 1.88 -9.15
CA ARG A 75 5.31 3.27 -8.71
C ARG A 75 4.25 3.95 -9.56
N VAL A 76 3.43 4.76 -8.93
CA VAL A 76 2.51 5.66 -9.65
C VAL A 76 3.35 6.56 -10.58
N PRO A 77 3.07 6.57 -11.90
CA PRO A 77 3.77 7.42 -12.85
C PRO A 77 3.63 8.91 -12.54
N TYR A 78 4.62 9.70 -12.95
CA TYR A 78 4.52 11.16 -12.87
C TYR A 78 3.55 11.76 -13.91
N PRO A 79 3.53 11.31 -15.18
CA PRO A 79 2.55 11.79 -16.15
C PRO A 79 1.13 11.44 -15.72
N VAL A 80 0.25 12.43 -15.69
CA VAL A 80 -1.12 12.31 -15.18
C VAL A 80 -1.91 11.25 -15.94
N ASP A 81 -1.86 11.25 -17.27
CA ASP A 81 -2.62 10.30 -18.08
C ASP A 81 -2.23 8.84 -17.79
N GLN A 82 -0.94 8.59 -17.54
CA GLN A 82 -0.45 7.25 -17.19
C GLN A 82 -0.88 6.85 -15.77
N ALA A 83 -0.87 7.81 -14.83
CA ALA A 83 -1.36 7.57 -13.47
C ALA A 83 -2.87 7.28 -13.46
N LEU A 84 -3.65 8.03 -14.24
CA LEU A 84 -5.08 7.81 -14.41
C LEU A 84 -5.36 6.44 -15.03
N ALA A 85 -4.67 6.07 -16.11
CA ALA A 85 -4.80 4.74 -16.71
C ALA A 85 -4.40 3.62 -15.74
N MET A 86 -3.33 3.81 -14.95
CA MET A 86 -2.94 2.84 -13.93
C MET A 86 -3.99 2.67 -12.83
N LEU A 87 -4.68 3.76 -12.45
CA LEU A 87 -5.69 3.78 -11.39
C LEU A 87 -7.11 3.53 -11.92
N GLU A 88 -7.26 3.29 -13.23
CA GLU A 88 -8.55 3.02 -13.84
C GLU A 88 -9.21 1.78 -13.20
N GLY A 89 -10.51 1.89 -12.94
CA GLY A 89 -11.30 0.81 -12.33
C GLY A 89 -11.07 0.60 -10.84
N VAL A 90 -10.14 1.32 -10.18
CA VAL A 90 -9.94 1.25 -8.73
C VAL A 90 -11.18 1.79 -8.02
N ARG A 91 -11.78 0.98 -7.14
CA ARG A 91 -12.95 1.32 -6.32
C ARG A 91 -12.54 1.78 -4.94
N HIS A 92 -11.50 1.15 -4.37
CA HIS A 92 -10.98 1.47 -3.05
C HIS A 92 -9.49 1.72 -3.07
N MET A 93 -9.05 2.68 -2.25
CA MET A 93 -7.65 2.98 -2.06
C MET A 93 -7.32 3.05 -0.58
N VAL A 94 -6.45 2.15 -0.12
CA VAL A 94 -5.93 2.10 1.24
C VAL A 94 -4.58 2.81 1.26
N LEU A 95 -4.46 3.87 2.06
CA LEU A 95 -3.22 4.66 2.17
C LEU A 95 -2.38 4.16 3.36
N VAL A 96 -1.14 3.76 3.10
CA VAL A 96 -0.21 3.29 4.15
C VAL A 96 1.09 4.09 4.09
N GLY A 97 1.19 5.10 4.97
CA GLY A 97 2.31 6.05 4.96
C GLY A 97 2.33 6.99 3.74
N ALA A 98 1.41 6.81 2.79
CA ALA A 98 1.21 7.67 1.63
C ALA A 98 0.28 8.83 1.97
N LYS A 99 0.46 9.95 1.26
CA LYS A 99 -0.48 11.08 1.32
C LYS A 99 -1.68 10.79 0.42
N ALA A 100 -2.86 11.27 0.81
CA ALA A 100 -4.01 11.27 -0.09
C ALA A 100 -3.64 12.02 -1.38
N PRO A 101 -3.83 11.41 -2.56
CA PRO A 101 -3.62 12.09 -3.83
C PRO A 101 -4.61 13.26 -3.96
N VAL A 102 -4.14 14.35 -4.58
CA VAL A 102 -4.91 15.57 -4.83
C VAL A 102 -5.60 15.53 -6.19
#